data_AF-A0A1Q7HNK7-F1
#
_entry.id   AF-A0A1Q7HNK7-F1
#
_cell.length_a   1.000
_cell.length_b   1.000
_cell.length_c   1.000
_cell.angle_alpha   90.00
_cell.angle_beta   90.00
_cell.angle_gamma   90.00
#
_symmetry.space_group_name_H-M   'P 1'
#
loop_
_entity.id
_entity.type
_entity.pdbx_description
1 polymer ?
#
loop_
_entity_poly.entity_id
_entity_poly.type
_entity_poly.pdbx_seq_one_letter_code
_entity_poly.pdbx_strand_id
1 'polypeptide(L)'
;MTYAEKKVLFDRAGIPRNQWHNYIVDHRTPLELGGSNDLSNLQVMDKVSAKRKDRVENYLAAKVRHGEMSLAQARAEIQNWQSVDATH
;
A
#
# COMPACT_ATOMS: atom_id res chain seq x y z
N MET A 1 8.37 10.48 5.16
CA MET A 1 9.16 10.34 3.92
C MET A 1 9.70 11.70 3.49
N THR A 2 11.01 11.79 3.29
CA THR A 2 11.71 12.95 2.75
C THR A 2 11.65 12.99 1.23
N TYR A 3 11.94 14.15 0.63
CA TYR A 3 12.04 14.27 -0.82
C TYR A 3 13.14 13.37 -1.43
N ALA A 4 14.25 13.18 -0.72
CA ALA A 4 15.34 12.32 -1.14
C ALA A 4 14.92 10.84 -1.22
N GLU A 5 14.22 10.34 -0.19
CA GLU A 5 13.66 8.99 -0.18
C GLU A 5 12.65 8.78 -1.31
N LYS A 6 11.76 9.76 -1.52
CA LYS A 6 10.81 9.74 -2.64
C LYS A 6 11.55 9.62 -3.97
N LYS A 7 12.58 10.44 -4.19
CA LYS A 7 13.39 10.37 -5.41
C LYS A 7 14.01 8.99 -5.62
N VAL A 8 14.61 8.40 -4.58
CA VAL A 8 15.21 7.06 -4.66
C VAL A 8 14.17 6.00 -5.08
N LEU A 9 12.96 6.05 -4.53
CA LEU A 9 11.90 5.10 -4.88
C LEU A 9 11.44 5.23 -6.34
N PHE A 10 11.21 6.47 -6.79
CA PHE A 10 10.81 6.73 -8.17
C PHE A 10 11.90 6.35 -9.19
N ASP A 11 13.16 6.65 -8.86
CA ASP A 11 14.31 6.29 -9.70
C ASP A 11 14.45 4.75 -9.79
N ARG A 12 14.30 4.03 -8.67
CA ARG A 12 14.31 2.55 -8.63
C ARG A 12 13.16 1.92 -9.41
N ALA A 13 11.99 2.59 -9.43
CA ALA A 13 10.84 2.17 -10.21
C ALA A 13 10.97 2.51 -11.71
N GLY A 14 12.03 3.22 -12.13
CA GLY A 14 12.25 3.62 -13.51
C GLY A 14 11.26 4.67 -14.02
N ILE A 15 10.63 5.44 -13.13
CA ILE A 15 9.58 6.40 -13.51
C ILE A 15 10.20 7.76 -13.85
N PRO A 16 10.04 8.24 -15.09
CA PRO A 16 10.54 9.55 -15.50
C PRO A 16 9.94 10.68 -14.67
N ARG A 17 10.75 11.71 -14.36
CA ARG A 17 10.34 12.84 -13.51
C ARG A 17 9.06 13.54 -13.97
N ASN A 18 8.87 13.70 -15.28
CA ASN A 18 7.67 14.31 -15.86
C ASN A 18 6.40 13.46 -15.62
N GLN A 19 6.53 12.16 -15.33
CA GLN A 19 5.40 11.27 -15.04
C GLN A 19 5.11 11.12 -13.54
N TRP A 20 5.93 11.67 -12.64
CA TRP A 20 5.79 11.47 -11.20
C TRP A 20 4.40 11.81 -10.65
N HIS A 21 3.71 12.76 -11.27
CA HIS A 21 2.36 13.18 -10.89
C HIS A 21 1.28 12.11 -11.09
N ASN A 22 1.56 11.03 -11.84
CA ASN A 22 0.65 9.91 -12.06
C ASN A 22 0.78 8.81 -11.01
N TYR A 23 1.80 8.89 -10.16
CA TYR A 23 2.13 7.87 -9.18
C TYR A 23 2.20 8.46 -7.77
N ILE A 24 2.08 7.58 -6.79
CA ILE A 24 2.26 7.88 -5.38
C ILE A 24 3.24 6.86 -4.76
N VAL A 25 3.81 7.24 -3.62
CA VAL A 25 4.47 6.27 -2.75
C VAL A 25 3.45 5.83 -1.72
N ASP A 26 3.34 4.52 -1.56
CA ASP A 26 2.37 3.88 -0.70
C ASP A 26 3.04 2.72 0.05
N HIS A 27 2.44 2.25 1.13
CA HIS A 27 2.95 1.13 1.91
C HIS A 27 2.64 -0.21 1.22
N ARG A 28 3.48 -1.22 1.42
CA ARG A 28 3.18 -2.61 1.02
C ARG A 28 2.25 -3.26 2.05
N THR A 29 2.57 -3.07 3.32
CA THR A 29 1.70 -3.36 4.46
C THR A 29 1.30 -2.05 5.12
N PRO A 30 0.01 -1.70 5.23
CA PRO A 30 -0.43 -0.46 5.87
C PRO A 30 -0.14 -0.46 7.37
N LEU A 31 -0.02 0.73 7.95
CA LEU A 31 0.27 0.91 9.37
C LEU A 31 -0.79 0.27 10.28
N GLU A 32 -2.07 0.32 9.89
CA GLU A 32 -3.18 -0.31 10.60
C GLU A 32 -3.07 -1.85 10.67
N LEU A 33 -2.38 -2.45 9.70
CA LEU A 33 -2.03 -3.87 9.69
C LEU A 33 -0.62 -4.12 10.22
N GLY A 34 -0.07 -3.15 10.98
CA GLY A 34 1.24 -3.21 11.62
C GLY A 34 2.40 -3.16 10.65
N GLY A 35 2.27 -2.45 9.52
CA GLY A 35 3.38 -2.07 8.67
C GLY A 35 4.26 -0.98 9.29
N SER A 36 5.32 -0.58 8.58
CA SER A 36 6.26 0.46 9.02
C SER A 36 6.47 1.53 7.95
N ASN A 37 7.11 2.65 8.34
CA ASN A 37 7.54 3.69 7.41
C ASN A 37 8.90 3.41 6.75
N ASP A 38 9.44 2.21 6.93
CA ASP A 38 10.74 1.85 6.38
C ASP A 38 10.67 1.80 4.86
N LEU A 39 11.78 2.21 4.21
CA LEU A 39 11.88 2.24 2.75
C LEU A 39 11.59 0.86 2.11
N SER A 40 11.85 -0.23 2.82
CA SER A 40 11.55 -1.62 2.39
C SER A 40 10.05 -1.93 2.36
N ASN A 41 9.24 -1.25 3.18
CA ASN A 41 7.78 -1.37 3.19
C ASN A 41 7.11 -0.35 2.28
N LEU A 42 7.86 0.44 1.51
CA LEU A 42 7.29 1.39 0.55
C LEU A 42 7.35 0.84 -0.87
N GLN A 43 6.37 1.23 -1.67
CA GLN A 43 6.26 0.92 -3.09
C GLN A 43 5.76 2.14 -3.87
N VAL A 44 6.10 2.19 -5.16
CA VAL A 44 5.54 3.20 -6.06
C VAL A 44 4.39 2.58 -6.83
N MET A 45 3.24 3.25 -6.84
CA MET A 45 2.02 2.76 -7.49
C MET A 45 1.37 3.89 -8.29
N ASP A 46 0.73 3.55 -9.40
CA ASP A 46 -0.11 4.51 -10.10
C ASP A 46 -1.33 4.86 -9.23
N LYS A 47 -1.88 6.06 -9.43
CA LYS A 47 -2.99 6.57 -8.63
C LYS A 47 -4.25 5.71 -8.69
N VAL A 48 -4.50 5.02 -9.80
CA VAL A 48 -5.69 4.17 -9.94
C VAL A 48 -5.54 2.91 -9.09
N SER A 49 -4.38 2.24 -9.19
CA SER A 49 -4.06 1.08 -8.38
C SER A 49 -4.03 1.41 -6.89
N ALA A 50 -3.44 2.54 -6.51
CA ALA A 50 -3.43 3.00 -5.13
C ALA A 50 -4.84 3.14 -4.55
N LYS A 51 -5.73 3.83 -5.28
CA LYS A 51 -7.14 4.00 -4.83
C LYS A 51 -7.87 2.66 -4.68
N ARG A 52 -7.54 1.65 -5.50
CA ARG A 52 -8.09 0.29 -5.37
C ARG A 52 -7.54 -0.39 -4.12
N LYS A 53 -6.24 -0.29 -3.88
CA LYS A 53 -5.58 -0.83 -2.70
C LYS A 53 -6.10 -0.20 -1.41
N ASP A 54 -6.30 1.12 -1.35
CA ASP A 54 -6.87 1.81 -0.18
C ASP A 54 -8.19 1.18 0.30
N ARG A 55 -9.04 0.73 -0.64
CA ARG A 55 -10.31 0.06 -0.27
C ARG A 55 -10.06 -1.30 0.39
N VAL A 56 -9.12 -2.06 -0.15
CA VAL A 56 -8.71 -3.35 0.43
C VAL A 56 -8.09 -3.15 1.81
N GLU A 57 -7.26 -2.13 1.98
CA GLU A 57 -6.67 -1.80 3.28
C GLU A 57 -7.73 -1.46 4.33
N ASN A 58 -8.67 -0.58 3.98
CA ASN A 58 -9.76 -0.20 4.87
C ASN A 58 -10.64 -1.41 5.23
N TYR A 59 -10.96 -2.25 4.24
CA TYR A 59 -11.73 -3.48 4.45
C TYR A 59 -11.02 -4.43 5.42
N LEU A 60 -9.74 -4.74 5.17
CA LEU A 60 -8.96 -5.67 6.00
C LEU A 60 -8.75 -5.10 7.42
N ALA A 61 -8.45 -3.80 7.53
CA ALA A 61 -8.32 -3.13 8.83
C ALA A 61 -9.64 -3.18 9.63
N ALA A 62 -10.79 -2.99 8.98
CA ALA A 62 -12.10 -3.13 9.61
C ALA A 62 -12.34 -4.56 10.11
N LYS A 63 -12.05 -5.57 9.27
CA LYS A 63 -12.18 -6.99 9.67
C LYS A 63 -11.32 -7.33 10.89
N VAL A 64 -10.09 -6.83 10.95
CA VAL A 64 -9.21 -7.00 12.12
C VAL A 64 -9.80 -6.30 13.34
N ARG A 65 -10.22 -5.04 13.20
CA ARG A 65 -10.80 -4.25 14.30
C ARG A 65 -12.07 -4.89 14.89
N HIS A 66 -12.88 -5.53 14.05
CA HIS A 66 -14.10 -6.22 14.50
C HIS A 66 -13.86 -7.65 15.00
N GLY A 67 -12.62 -8.15 14.96
CA GLY A 67 -12.28 -9.51 15.37
C GLY A 67 -12.75 -10.58 14.39
N GLU A 68 -13.15 -10.20 13.18
CA GLU A 68 -13.61 -11.09 12.11
C GLU A 68 -12.44 -11.73 11.34
N MET A 69 -11.24 -11.16 11.47
CA MET A 69 -10.02 -11.65 10.84
C MET A 69 -8.84 -11.40 11.78
N SER A 70 -7.89 -12.33 11.85
CA SER A 70 -6.65 -12.09 12.60
C SER A 70 -5.72 -11.12 11.85
N LEU A 71 -4.89 -10.40 12.59
CA LEU A 71 -3.87 -9.52 12.00
C LEU A 71 -2.93 -10.29 11.04
N ALA A 72 -2.59 -11.55 11.38
CA ALA A 72 -1.75 -12.39 10.54
C ALA A 72 -2.40 -12.73 9.20
N GLN A 73 -3.71 -13.03 9.20
CA GLN A 73 -4.47 -13.27 7.98
C GLN A 73 -4.56 -12.00 7.13
N ALA A 74 -4.92 -10.85 7.72
CA ALA A 74 -4.99 -9.58 6.98
C ALA A 74 -3.64 -9.20 6.34
N ARG A 75 -2.52 -9.48 7.03
CA ARG A 75 -1.17 -9.28 6.48
C ARG A 75 -0.88 -10.19 5.28
N ALA A 76 -1.36 -11.43 5.29
CA ALA A 76 -1.20 -12.35 4.15
C ALA A 76 -2.04 -11.88 2.94
N GLU A 77 -3.28 -11.48 3.20
CA GLU A 77 -4.20 -10.98 2.16
C GLU A 77 -3.68 -9.70 1.50
N ILE A 78 -3.17 -8.73 2.27
CA ILE A 78 -2.72 -7.45 1.71
C ILE A 78 -1.49 -7.59 0.80
N GLN A 79 -0.65 -8.64 0.96
CA GLN A 79 0.44 -8.91 0.01
C GLN A 79 -0.09 -9.20 -1.40
N ASN A 80 -1.30 -9.77 -1.49
CA ASN A 80 -1.99 -10.11 -2.73
C ASN A 80 -3.28 -9.30 -2.89
N TRP A 81 -3.26 -8.02 -2.48
CA TRP A 81 -4.44 -7.14 -2.43
C TRP A 81 -5.29 -7.11 -3.71
N GLN A 82 -4.69 -7.39 -4.88
CA GLN A 82 -5.38 -7.43 -6.17
C GLN A 82 -6.42 -8.56 -6.28
N SER A 83 -6.24 -9.62 -5.51
CA SER A 83 -7.13 -10.78 -5.47
C SER A 83 -8.22 -10.65 -4.39
N VAL A 84 -8.16 -9.61 -3.56
CA VAL A 84 -9.10 -9.40 -2.46
C VAL A 84 -10.35 -8.67 -2.97
N ASP A 85 -11.51 -9.28 -2.77
CA ASP A 85 -12.80 -8.64 -3.06
C ASP A 85 -13.25 -7.78 -1.88
N ALA A 86 -13.06 -6.47 -2.01
CA ALA A 86 -13.41 -5.47 -1.00
C ALA A 86 -14.73 -4.72 -1.33
N THR A 87 -15.68 -5.36 -2.02
CA THR A 87 -16.92 -4.72 -2.50
C THR A 87 -18.06 -4.64 -1.46
N HIS A 88 -17.75 -4.66 -0.15
CA HIS A 88 -18.76 -4.67 0.91
C HIS A 88 -18.81 -3.37 1.70
#